data_AF-A0A067FBK4-F1
#
_entry.id   AF-A0A067FBK4-F1
#
_cell.length_a   1.000
_cell.length_b   1.000
_cell.length_c   1.000
_cell.angle_alpha   90.00
_cell.angle_beta   90.00
_cell.angle_gamma   90.00
#
_symmetry.space_group_name_H-M   'P 1'
#
loop_
_entity.id
_entity.type
_entity.pdbx_description
1 polymer ?
#
loop_
_entity_poly.entity_id
_entity_poly.type
_entity_poly.pdbx_seq_one_letter_code
_entity_poly.pdbx_strand_id
1 'polypeptide(L)'
;MCLCIDEELGIFTFGLQMSNGDMFEKNHDEIDFEFLGNIRGKDWRIQTNIYGNGSTSIGREERYNLWFDPSDDFHQYSILWTDSQIIFYIDGIPIREFKRTASMGGDFPAKPMSLYATIWDGSDWATNGGKYRVNYKYAPYVTEFSDFVLHGCSFDPIEQTSSKCDITESSKVSIPTGVSPSQRIKMENFRRKHMTYSYCYDQIRYKVPPFECVINPLEAERLKVHDPVTFGGGRRHHGKRHHRSRSSGTKANDV
;
A
#
# COMPACT_ATOMS: atom_id res chain seq x y z
N MET A 1 6.59 4.51 15.92
CA MET A 1 7.94 4.30 15.36
C MET A 1 8.27 5.53 14.55
N CYS A 2 9.42 6.11 14.82
CA CYS A 2 10.01 7.18 14.03
C CYS A 2 10.97 6.57 13.00
N LEU A 3 10.89 6.98 11.74
CA LEU A 3 11.72 6.45 10.65
C LEU A 3 12.35 7.57 9.83
N CYS A 4 13.63 7.41 9.51
CA CYS A 4 14.38 8.20 8.53
C CYS A 4 15.08 7.25 7.53
N ILE A 5 15.17 7.63 6.25
CA ILE A 5 15.76 6.81 5.18
C ILE A 5 16.92 7.55 4.53
N ASP A 6 18.12 6.98 4.42
CA ASP A 6 19.28 7.70 3.86
C ASP A 6 19.14 7.98 2.33
N GLU A 7 19.52 9.19 1.87
CA GLU A 7 19.27 9.73 0.52
C GLU A 7 20.29 9.28 -0.56
N GLU A 8 20.98 8.16 -0.37
CA GLU A 8 21.88 7.62 -1.40
C GLU A 8 21.24 6.44 -2.15
N LEU A 9 20.31 6.79 -3.06
CA LEU A 9 19.79 5.92 -4.14
C LEU A 9 18.95 4.72 -3.69
N GLY A 10 17.88 4.97 -2.94
CA GLY A 10 17.00 3.90 -2.53
C GLY A 10 16.16 3.36 -3.69
N ILE A 11 16.57 2.29 -4.38
CA ILE A 11 15.65 1.37 -5.10
C ILE A 11 15.29 0.18 -4.19
N PHE A 12 15.71 0.23 -2.93
CA PHE A 12 15.32 -0.72 -1.89
C PHE A 12 13.90 -0.45 -1.42
N THR A 13 13.23 -1.52 -1.00
CA THR A 13 11.99 -1.44 -0.26
C THR A 13 12.31 -1.57 1.22
N PHE A 14 11.81 -0.63 2.01
CA PHE A 14 11.75 -0.79 3.45
C PHE A 14 10.31 -1.14 3.84
N GLY A 15 10.12 -2.16 4.68
CA GLY A 15 8.81 -2.60 5.16
C GLY A 15 8.72 -2.55 6.68
N LEU A 16 7.71 -1.86 7.20
CA LEU A 16 7.17 -2.09 8.54
C LEU A 16 5.91 -2.94 8.39
N GLN A 17 5.95 -4.16 8.92
CA GLN A 17 4.95 -5.18 8.65
C GLN A 17 4.50 -5.84 9.94
N MET A 18 3.19 -6.05 10.11
CA MET A 18 2.67 -7.01 11.07
C MET A 18 2.34 -8.28 10.31
N SER A 19 2.90 -9.43 10.68
CA SER A 19 2.64 -10.70 10.01
C SER A 19 2.70 -11.90 10.95
N ASN A 20 2.12 -13.01 10.52
CA ASN A 20 2.27 -14.32 11.16
C ASN A 20 2.60 -15.42 10.14
N GLY A 21 3.28 -15.04 9.05
CA GLY A 21 3.73 -15.96 8.01
C GLY A 21 4.70 -17.05 8.48
N ASP A 22 5.44 -16.80 9.54
CA ASP A 22 6.31 -17.78 10.22
C ASP A 22 5.50 -18.90 10.89
N MET A 23 4.31 -18.59 11.39
CA MET A 23 3.40 -19.54 12.05
C MET A 23 2.35 -20.12 11.09
N PHE A 24 1.88 -19.35 10.11
CA PHE A 24 0.76 -19.66 9.22
C PHE A 24 1.14 -19.50 7.75
N GLU A 25 2.19 -20.20 7.30
CA GLU A 25 2.79 -20.07 5.96
C GLU A 25 1.77 -19.93 4.81
N LYS A 26 0.70 -20.75 4.81
CA LYS A 26 -0.28 -20.82 3.71
C LYS A 26 -1.47 -19.88 3.86
N ASN A 27 -1.74 -19.39 5.05
CA ASN A 27 -2.95 -18.62 5.34
C ASN A 27 -2.68 -17.49 6.35
N HIS A 28 -1.53 -16.85 6.22
CA HIS A 28 -1.10 -15.79 7.12
C HIS A 28 -2.00 -14.55 7.02
N ASP A 29 -1.96 -13.76 8.08
CA ASP A 29 -2.43 -12.39 8.08
C ASP A 29 -1.23 -11.46 7.95
N GLU A 30 -1.41 -10.32 7.29
CA GLU A 30 -0.36 -9.36 7.03
C GLU A 30 -0.93 -7.93 6.88
N ILE A 31 -0.25 -6.96 7.49
CA ILE A 31 -0.55 -5.53 7.39
C ILE A 31 0.77 -4.80 7.12
N ASP A 32 0.84 -4.12 5.97
CA ASP A 32 2.08 -3.58 5.45
C ASP A 32 2.10 -2.06 5.41
N PHE A 33 3.26 -1.51 5.76
CA PHE A 33 3.67 -0.14 5.48
C PHE A 33 5.02 -0.19 4.77
N GLU A 34 5.01 -0.04 3.45
CA GLU A 34 6.19 -0.21 2.61
C GLU A 34 6.62 1.13 2.00
N PHE A 35 7.91 1.43 2.10
CA PHE A 35 8.54 2.58 1.50
C PHE A 35 9.17 2.12 0.20
N LEU A 36 8.58 2.57 -0.89
CA LEU A 36 9.01 2.24 -2.24
C LEU A 36 10.09 3.22 -2.63
N GLY A 37 11.30 2.69 -2.76
CA GLY A 37 12.43 3.39 -3.30
C GLY A 37 12.16 4.14 -4.61
N ASN A 38 13.00 5.16 -4.86
CA ASN A 38 13.03 5.88 -6.11
C ASN A 38 14.46 6.17 -6.61
N ILE A 39 14.54 6.59 -7.88
CA ILE A 39 15.77 7.15 -8.43
C ILE A 39 16.06 8.52 -7.80
N ARG A 40 17.34 8.89 -7.74
CA ARG A 40 17.78 10.18 -7.17
C ARG A 40 16.99 11.37 -7.71
N GLY A 41 16.58 12.27 -6.81
CA GLY A 41 15.82 13.48 -7.13
C GLY A 41 14.35 13.22 -7.51
N LYS A 42 13.80 12.05 -7.15
CA LYS A 42 12.38 11.73 -7.28
C LYS A 42 11.81 11.34 -5.93
N ASP A 43 10.60 11.82 -5.68
CA ASP A 43 9.91 11.68 -4.40
C ASP A 43 9.71 10.20 -4.01
N TRP A 44 9.88 9.94 -2.72
CA TRP A 44 9.52 8.68 -2.10
C TRP A 44 8.01 8.41 -2.20
N ARG A 45 7.66 7.13 -2.26
CA ARG A 45 6.27 6.67 -2.25
C ARG A 45 6.11 5.66 -1.13
N ILE A 46 4.98 5.73 -0.46
CA ILE A 46 4.59 4.69 0.49
C ILE A 46 3.49 3.83 -0.12
N GLN A 47 3.47 2.56 0.25
CA GLN A 47 2.43 1.60 -0.06
C GLN A 47 1.90 1.01 1.24
N THR A 48 0.58 0.90 1.34
CA THR A 48 -0.07 0.14 2.41
C THR A 48 -0.79 -1.05 1.81
N ASN A 49 -0.77 -2.18 2.50
CA ASN A 49 -1.43 -3.39 2.03
C ASN A 49 -1.95 -4.23 3.20
N ILE A 50 -2.92 -5.10 2.92
CA ILE A 50 -3.63 -5.88 3.93
C ILE A 50 -4.02 -7.24 3.35
N TYR A 51 -3.60 -8.31 4.02
CA TYR A 51 -4.00 -9.68 3.73
C TYR A 51 -4.57 -10.34 4.97
N GLY A 52 -5.71 -11.00 4.82
CA GLY A 52 -6.29 -11.84 5.87
C GLY A 52 -6.42 -13.26 5.37
N ASN A 53 -6.07 -14.21 6.22
CA ASN A 53 -6.21 -15.64 5.99
C ASN A 53 -5.67 -16.13 4.63
N GLY A 54 -4.52 -15.60 4.22
CA GLY A 54 -3.87 -15.94 2.95
C GLY A 54 -4.56 -15.37 1.72
N SER A 55 -5.32 -14.27 1.84
CA SER A 55 -5.98 -13.59 0.72
C SER A 55 -5.00 -12.88 -0.24
N THR A 56 -3.81 -13.43 -0.48
CA THR A 56 -2.72 -12.80 -1.26
C THR A 56 -3.04 -12.68 -2.74
N SER A 57 -4.06 -13.38 -3.23
CA SER A 57 -4.62 -13.20 -4.58
C SER A 57 -5.36 -11.86 -4.74
N ILE A 58 -5.79 -11.24 -3.64
CA ILE A 58 -6.47 -9.94 -3.61
C ILE A 58 -5.53 -8.94 -2.92
N GLY A 59 -4.68 -8.29 -3.70
CA GLY A 59 -3.88 -7.17 -3.23
C GLY A 59 -4.77 -5.97 -2.92
N ARG A 60 -4.53 -5.37 -1.75
CA ARG A 60 -5.26 -4.22 -1.23
C ARG A 60 -4.35 -3.02 -1.16
N GLU A 61 -3.56 -2.80 -2.20
CA GLU A 61 -2.54 -1.77 -2.20
C GLU A 61 -3.19 -0.38 -2.34
N GLU A 62 -2.78 0.55 -1.47
CA GLU A 62 -2.92 1.99 -1.71
C GLU A 62 -1.54 2.62 -1.66
N ARG A 63 -1.25 3.52 -2.61
CA ARG A 63 0.04 4.22 -2.71
C ARG A 63 -0.13 5.71 -2.55
N TYR A 64 0.83 6.33 -1.87
CA TYR A 64 0.82 7.74 -1.56
C TYR A 64 2.19 8.38 -1.78
N ASN A 65 2.19 9.61 -2.27
CA ASN A 65 3.33 10.52 -2.12
C ASN A 65 3.34 11.10 -0.70
N LEU A 66 4.45 11.68 -0.28
CA LEU A 66 4.59 12.37 1.01
C LEU A 66 4.57 13.89 0.83
N TRP A 67 4.33 14.64 1.91
CA TRP A 67 4.39 16.11 1.93
C TRP A 67 5.70 16.65 2.51
N PHE A 68 6.66 15.75 2.71
CA PHE A 68 7.99 15.96 3.24
C PHE A 68 8.93 14.95 2.58
N ASP A 69 10.23 15.16 2.72
CA ASP A 69 11.23 14.16 2.37
C ASP A 69 11.47 13.24 3.57
N PRO A 70 11.16 11.94 3.51
CA PRO A 70 11.38 11.01 4.61
C PRO A 70 12.87 10.70 4.87
N SER A 71 13.78 11.29 4.09
CA SER A 71 15.23 11.21 4.30
C SER A 71 15.83 12.37 5.11
N ASP A 72 15.08 13.48 5.24
CA ASP A 72 15.59 14.67 5.91
C ASP A 72 15.47 14.59 7.45
N ASP A 73 14.44 13.91 7.97
CA ASP A 73 14.17 13.80 9.40
C ASP A 73 13.34 12.54 9.73
N PHE A 74 13.24 12.23 11.01
CA PHE A 74 12.39 11.19 11.55
C PHE A 74 10.91 11.57 11.50
N HIS A 75 10.08 10.67 10.95
CA HIS A 75 8.63 10.81 10.93
C HIS A 75 7.91 9.67 11.64
N GLN A 76 6.77 9.95 12.26
CA GLN A 76 6.02 8.95 13.01
C GLN A 76 5.11 8.14 12.08
N TYR A 77 5.38 6.85 11.96
CA TYR A 77 4.52 5.88 11.27
C TYR A 77 3.85 4.97 12.30
N SER A 78 2.55 4.75 12.15
CA SER A 78 1.78 3.97 13.12
C SER A 78 0.62 3.21 12.48
N ILE A 79 0.34 2.02 13.02
CA ILE A 79 -0.80 1.18 12.65
C ILE A 79 -1.63 0.98 13.91
N LEU A 80 -2.92 1.32 13.84
CA LEU A 80 -3.92 0.86 14.82
C LEU A 80 -4.63 -0.34 14.22
N TRP A 81 -4.55 -1.50 14.88
CA TRP A 81 -5.28 -2.70 14.50
C TRP A 81 -6.17 -3.17 15.64
N THR A 82 -7.43 -3.41 15.32
CA THR A 82 -8.48 -3.91 16.23
C THR A 82 -9.29 -4.98 15.52
N ASP A 83 -10.23 -5.61 16.22
CA ASP A 83 -11.14 -6.63 15.67
C ASP A 83 -12.09 -6.11 14.57
N SER A 84 -12.22 -4.80 14.44
CA SER A 84 -13.22 -4.11 13.62
C SER A 84 -12.60 -3.17 12.59
N GLN A 85 -11.33 -2.78 12.74
CA GLN A 85 -10.67 -1.86 11.81
C GLN A 85 -9.14 -1.88 11.89
N ILE A 86 -8.54 -1.41 10.80
CA ILE A 86 -7.13 -1.06 10.68
C ILE A 86 -7.03 0.42 10.26
N ILE A 87 -6.18 1.20 10.90
CA ILE A 87 -5.93 2.60 10.53
C ILE A 87 -4.42 2.84 10.44
N PHE A 88 -3.99 3.40 9.31
CA PHE A 88 -2.61 3.81 9.07
C PHE A 88 -2.46 5.30 9.33
N TYR A 89 -1.38 5.69 10.01
CA TYR A 89 -1.07 7.07 10.32
C TYR A 89 0.34 7.44 9.88
N ILE A 90 0.49 8.71 9.50
CA ILE A 90 1.77 9.42 9.37
C ILE A 90 1.65 10.70 10.18
N ASP A 91 2.55 10.93 11.14
CA ASP A 91 2.56 12.11 12.02
C ASP A 91 1.19 12.38 12.67
N GLY A 92 0.51 11.31 13.09
CA GLY A 92 -0.83 11.37 13.69
C GLY A 92 -1.98 11.69 12.73
N ILE A 93 -1.71 11.87 11.43
CA ILE A 93 -2.71 12.06 10.37
C ILE A 93 -3.12 10.67 9.85
N PRO A 94 -4.40 10.26 9.95
CA PRO A 94 -4.82 9.02 9.32
C PRO A 94 -4.75 9.18 7.81
N ILE A 95 -4.15 8.20 7.14
CA ILE A 95 -3.99 8.18 5.68
C ILE A 95 -4.96 7.17 5.03
N ARG A 96 -5.32 6.13 5.78
CA ARG A 96 -6.18 5.02 5.33
C ARG A 96 -6.91 4.42 6.52
N GLU A 97 -8.21 4.23 6.37
CA GLU A 97 -9.08 3.49 7.30
C GLU A 97 -9.62 2.26 6.55
N PHE A 98 -9.43 1.08 7.12
CA PHE A 98 -9.88 -0.18 6.55
C PHE A 98 -10.77 -0.89 7.56
N LYS A 99 -12.08 -0.88 7.31
CA LYS A 99 -13.08 -1.41 8.23
C LYS A 99 -13.39 -2.86 7.88
N ARG A 100 -13.49 -3.69 8.90
CA ARG A 100 -14.00 -5.05 8.77
C ARG A 100 -15.48 -5.01 8.39
N THR A 101 -15.85 -5.73 7.34
CA THR A 101 -17.24 -5.97 6.97
C THR A 101 -17.55 -7.46 7.01
N ALA A 102 -18.82 -7.83 7.18
CA ALA A 102 -19.22 -9.24 7.22
C ALA A 102 -18.88 -9.98 5.91
N SER A 103 -18.92 -9.28 4.76
CA SER A 103 -18.64 -9.85 3.44
C SER A 103 -17.16 -10.21 3.22
N MET A 104 -16.25 -9.68 4.03
CA MET A 104 -14.83 -10.01 3.92
C MET A 104 -14.51 -11.42 4.42
N GLY A 105 -15.34 -12.01 5.28
CA GLY A 105 -15.05 -13.31 5.87
C GLY A 105 -13.65 -13.35 6.51
N GLY A 106 -12.78 -14.22 5.98
CA GLY A 106 -11.39 -14.39 6.44
C GLY A 106 -10.40 -13.35 5.93
N ASP A 107 -10.79 -12.48 4.99
CA ASP A 107 -9.89 -11.51 4.35
C ASP A 107 -9.49 -10.33 5.27
N PHE A 108 -10.09 -10.24 6.46
CA PHE A 108 -9.66 -9.28 7.49
C PHE A 108 -8.71 -9.97 8.49
N PRO A 109 -7.52 -9.40 8.77
CA PRO A 109 -6.58 -9.92 9.76
C PRO A 109 -7.20 -10.17 11.14
N ALA A 110 -7.11 -11.40 11.65
CA ALA A 110 -7.76 -11.81 12.89
C ALA A 110 -6.92 -12.76 13.76
N LYS A 111 -5.75 -13.19 13.30
CA LYS A 111 -4.79 -14.02 14.02
C LYS A 111 -3.70 -13.13 14.64
N PRO A 112 -3.13 -13.51 15.80
CA PRO A 112 -1.98 -12.81 16.38
C PRO A 112 -0.83 -12.64 15.38
N MET A 113 -0.13 -11.52 15.42
CA MET A 113 0.97 -11.18 14.51
C MET A 113 2.17 -10.63 15.26
N SER A 114 3.36 -10.87 14.72
CA SER A 114 4.61 -10.25 15.12
C SER A 114 4.87 -8.99 14.29
N LEU A 115 5.59 -8.03 14.86
CA LEU A 115 6.07 -6.85 14.14
C LEU A 115 7.44 -7.14 13.52
N TYR A 116 7.59 -6.86 12.24
CA TYR A 116 8.82 -6.97 11.47
C TYR A 116 9.19 -5.60 10.89
N ALA A 117 10.49 -5.31 10.88
CA ALA A 117 11.07 -4.18 10.15
C ALA A 117 12.20 -4.72 9.28
N THR A 118 12.07 -4.58 7.95
CA THR A 118 12.98 -5.22 7.00
C THR A 118 13.38 -4.26 5.88
N ILE A 119 14.64 -4.34 5.46
CA ILE A 119 15.14 -3.71 4.24
C ILE A 119 15.50 -4.81 3.23
N TRP A 120 14.98 -4.72 2.01
CA TRP A 120 15.15 -5.78 1.01
C TRP A 120 15.07 -5.27 -0.43
N ASP A 121 15.62 -6.08 -1.34
CA ASP A 121 15.70 -5.75 -2.77
C ASP A 121 14.35 -6.03 -3.48
N GLY A 122 13.58 -4.97 -3.68
CA GLY A 122 12.30 -4.98 -4.41
C GLY A 122 12.42 -4.71 -5.91
N SER A 123 13.59 -4.90 -6.54
CA SER A 123 13.90 -4.46 -7.91
C SER A 123 12.89 -4.84 -8.98
N ASP A 124 12.18 -5.95 -8.81
CA ASP A 124 11.25 -6.45 -9.83
C ASP A 124 9.93 -5.66 -9.89
N TRP A 125 9.63 -4.82 -8.90
CA TRP A 125 8.35 -4.12 -8.83
C TRP A 125 8.38 -2.73 -8.16
N ALA A 126 9.25 -2.50 -7.19
CA ALA A 126 9.17 -1.35 -6.27
C ALA A 126 9.31 0.01 -7.00
N THR A 127 10.35 0.14 -7.84
CA THR A 127 10.63 1.42 -8.52
C THR A 127 10.07 1.43 -9.93
N ASN A 128 8.99 2.20 -10.11
CA ASN A 128 8.29 2.40 -11.39
C ASN A 128 7.90 1.07 -12.08
N GLY A 129 7.32 0.13 -11.30
CA GLY A 129 6.92 -1.18 -11.79
C GLY A 129 8.09 -2.07 -12.19
N GLY A 130 9.23 -1.93 -11.52
CA GLY A 130 10.45 -2.72 -11.77
C GLY A 130 11.33 -2.21 -12.92
N LYS A 131 11.02 -1.04 -13.49
CA LYS A 131 11.84 -0.43 -14.56
C LYS A 131 13.25 -0.09 -14.07
N TYR A 132 13.38 0.34 -12.82
CA TYR A 132 14.66 0.68 -12.21
C TYR A 132 14.98 -0.35 -11.12
N ARG A 133 16.17 -0.95 -11.21
CA ARG A 133 16.67 -1.98 -10.30
C ARG A 133 17.73 -1.39 -9.37
N VAL A 134 17.89 -2.02 -8.22
CA VAL A 134 18.92 -1.68 -7.24
C VAL A 134 20.30 -1.62 -7.89
N ASN A 135 21.08 -0.59 -7.53
CA ASN A 135 22.47 -0.47 -7.92
C ASN A 135 23.39 -0.51 -6.70
N TYR A 136 23.80 -1.72 -6.32
CA TYR A 136 24.67 -2.01 -5.17
C TYR A 136 26.00 -1.25 -5.11
N LYS A 137 26.39 -0.49 -6.13
CA LYS A 137 27.51 0.46 -6.04
C LYS A 137 27.27 1.60 -5.06
N TYR A 138 26.01 1.87 -4.73
CA TYR A 138 25.61 2.90 -3.76
C TYR A 138 25.34 2.32 -2.37
N ALA A 139 25.69 1.05 -2.14
CA ALA A 139 25.60 0.46 -0.81
C ALA A 139 26.64 1.09 0.15
N PRO A 140 26.35 1.13 1.47
CA PRO A 140 25.19 0.55 2.13
C PRO A 140 23.91 1.39 1.98
N TYR A 141 22.75 0.72 2.01
CA TYR A 141 21.44 1.36 2.11
C TYR A 141 21.00 1.34 3.56
N VAL A 142 20.77 2.51 4.14
CA VAL A 142 20.56 2.67 5.58
C VAL A 142 19.16 3.19 5.85
N THR A 143 18.54 2.63 6.87
CA THR A 143 17.27 3.08 7.42
C THR A 143 17.40 3.10 8.93
N GLU A 144 16.96 4.19 9.54
CA GLU A 144 17.10 4.41 10.98
C GLU A 144 15.74 4.41 11.65
N PHE A 145 15.68 3.81 12.84
CA PHE A 145 14.47 3.75 13.64
C PHE A 145 14.70 4.28 15.04
N SER A 146 13.71 5.01 15.54
CA SER A 146 13.68 5.49 16.92
C SER A 146 12.25 5.44 17.47
N ASP A 147 12.13 5.64 18.78
CA ASP A 147 10.84 5.77 19.49
C ASP A 147 9.85 4.64 19.16
N PHE A 148 10.33 3.40 19.30
CA PHE A 148 9.49 2.22 19.15
C PHE A 148 8.46 2.15 20.28
N VAL A 149 7.19 2.13 19.89
CA VAL A 149 6.06 2.04 20.80
C VAL A 149 5.22 0.86 20.35
N LEU A 150 5.06 -0.13 21.25
CA LEU A 150 4.19 -1.27 21.05
C LEU A 150 3.16 -1.28 22.17
N HIS A 151 1.91 -0.95 21.83
CA HIS A 151 0.76 -1.08 22.71
C HIS A 151 -0.20 -2.08 22.10
N GLY A 152 -0.29 -3.26 22.70
CA GLY A 152 -1.15 -4.34 22.20
C GLY A 152 -1.28 -5.45 23.22
N CYS A 153 -2.12 -6.43 22.90
CA CYS A 153 -2.30 -7.60 23.75
C CYS A 153 -1.30 -8.67 23.32
N SER A 154 -0.45 -9.10 24.25
CA SER A 154 0.49 -10.19 23.98
C SER A 154 -0.25 -11.51 23.87
N PHE A 155 0.14 -12.32 22.89
CA PHE A 155 -0.33 -13.68 22.71
C PHE A 155 0.83 -14.63 22.97
N ASP A 156 0.64 -15.59 23.87
CA ASP A 156 1.62 -16.64 24.10
C ASP A 156 1.37 -17.80 23.13
N PRO A 157 2.29 -18.06 22.17
CA PRO A 157 2.13 -19.15 21.22
C PRO A 157 2.25 -20.54 21.85
N ILE A 158 2.90 -20.67 23.02
CA ILE A 158 3.09 -21.94 23.74
C ILE A 158 1.82 -22.28 24.51
N GLU A 159 1.30 -21.34 25.29
CA GLU A 159 0.08 -21.55 26.07
C GLU A 159 -1.20 -21.41 25.23
N GLN A 160 -1.08 -20.87 24.00
CA GLN A 160 -2.21 -20.48 23.13
C GLN A 160 -3.22 -19.58 23.82
N THR A 161 -2.76 -18.83 24.82
CA THR A 161 -3.56 -17.89 25.58
C THR A 161 -3.12 -16.48 25.27
N SER A 162 -4.08 -15.60 25.04
CA SER A 162 -3.80 -14.18 25.20
C SER A 162 -3.69 -13.91 26.70
N SER A 163 -2.69 -13.11 27.11
CA SER A 163 -2.88 -12.36 28.34
C SER A 163 -4.20 -11.60 28.14
N LYS A 164 -5.09 -11.60 29.16
CA LYS A 164 -6.26 -10.74 29.09
C LYS A 164 -5.72 -9.37 28.68
N CYS A 165 -6.26 -8.80 27.60
CA CYS A 165 -5.99 -7.41 27.26
C CYS A 165 -6.37 -6.63 28.52
N ASP A 166 -5.39 -6.40 29.38
CA ASP A 166 -5.62 -5.82 30.68
C ASP A 166 -5.89 -4.37 30.34
N ILE A 167 -7.17 -4.08 30.13
CA ILE A 167 -7.76 -2.76 30.31
C ILE A 167 -7.67 -2.48 31.82
N THR A 168 -6.45 -2.53 32.36
CA THR A 168 -6.14 -2.10 33.69
C THR A 168 -6.32 -0.59 33.68
N GLU A 169 -6.97 -0.09 34.71
CA GLU A 169 -7.35 1.31 34.92
C GLU A 169 -6.18 2.31 34.83
N SER A 170 -4.93 1.85 34.64
CA SER A 170 -3.75 2.67 34.38
C SER A 170 -3.68 3.24 32.95
N SER A 171 -4.42 2.67 31.99
CA SER A 171 -4.44 3.15 30.61
C SER A 171 -5.67 4.02 30.36
N LYS A 172 -5.57 5.33 30.62
CA LYS A 172 -6.58 6.34 30.17
C LYS A 172 -6.68 6.48 28.64
N VAL A 173 -6.23 5.49 27.88
CA VAL A 173 -6.21 5.51 26.42
C VAL A 173 -7.47 4.83 25.93
N SER A 174 -8.49 5.65 25.64
CA SER A 174 -9.66 5.20 24.88
C SER A 174 -9.18 4.70 23.52
N ILE A 175 -9.30 3.40 23.26
CA ILE A 175 -9.04 2.84 21.93
C ILE A 175 -10.01 3.55 20.95
N PRO A 176 -9.50 4.19 19.89
CA PRO A 176 -10.37 4.83 18.92
C PRO A 176 -11.30 3.81 18.28
N THR A 177 -12.62 4.06 18.33
CA THR A 177 -13.63 3.23 17.65
C THR A 177 -13.73 3.52 16.15
N GLY A 178 -12.91 4.45 15.64
CA GLY A 178 -12.95 4.90 14.26
C GLY A 178 -12.15 6.17 14.04
N VAL A 179 -12.01 6.56 12.78
CA VAL A 179 -11.54 7.91 12.42
C VAL A 179 -12.63 8.92 12.80
N SER A 180 -12.32 9.83 13.74
CA SER A 180 -13.22 10.92 14.15
C SER A 180 -13.54 11.87 12.99
N PRO A 181 -14.62 12.67 13.06
CA PRO A 181 -14.97 13.59 11.97
C PRO A 181 -13.84 14.57 11.59
N SER A 182 -13.11 15.10 12.56
CA SER A 182 -11.98 16.01 12.31
C SER A 182 -10.80 15.28 11.66
N GLN A 183 -10.50 14.06 12.10
CA GLN A 183 -9.48 13.22 11.48
C GLN A 183 -9.88 12.78 10.07
N ARG A 184 -11.17 12.54 9.82
CA ARG A 184 -11.69 12.16 8.49
C ARG A 184 -11.45 13.26 7.47
N ILE A 185 -11.69 14.52 7.85
CA ILE A 185 -11.38 15.68 7.00
C ILE A 185 -9.87 15.76 6.71
N LYS A 186 -9.01 15.49 7.70
CA LYS A 186 -7.55 15.46 7.47
C LYS A 186 -7.15 14.33 6.52
N MET A 187 -7.71 13.13 6.71
CA MET A 187 -7.48 11.98 5.84
C MET A 187 -7.93 12.25 4.41
N GLU A 188 -9.14 12.79 4.20
CA GLU A 188 -9.65 13.15 2.88
C GLU A 188 -8.78 14.21 2.19
N ASN A 189 -8.31 15.20 2.95
CA ASN A 189 -7.38 16.21 2.43
C ASN A 189 -6.03 15.62 2.02
N PHE A 190 -5.50 14.70 2.83
CA PHE A 190 -4.28 13.97 2.50
C PHE A 190 -4.48 13.13 1.24
N ARG A 191 -5.49 12.25 1.23
CA ARG A 191 -5.80 11.36 0.09
C ARG A 191 -6.00 12.13 -1.21
N ARG A 192 -6.72 13.25 -1.17
CA ARG A 192 -6.97 14.12 -2.33
C ARG A 192 -5.66 14.63 -2.96
N LYS A 193 -4.66 14.96 -2.14
CA LYS A 193 -3.39 15.53 -2.60
C LYS A 193 -2.35 14.47 -2.96
N HIS A 194 -2.32 13.38 -2.20
CA HIS A 194 -1.16 12.49 -2.15
C HIS A 194 -1.44 11.07 -2.66
N MET A 195 -2.70 10.61 -2.71
CA MET A 195 -2.97 9.24 -3.16
C MET A 195 -2.83 9.11 -4.68
N THR A 196 -1.95 8.21 -5.10
CA THR A 196 -1.60 7.96 -6.51
C THR A 196 -2.15 6.65 -7.04
N TYR A 197 -2.37 5.67 -6.15
CA TYR A 197 -2.97 4.38 -6.51
C TYR A 197 -3.90 3.89 -5.39
N SER A 198 -5.01 3.26 -5.78
CA SER A 198 -5.87 2.51 -4.87
C SER A 198 -6.52 1.35 -5.63
N TYR A 199 -6.35 0.14 -5.10
CA TYR A 199 -6.89 -1.10 -5.65
C TYR A 199 -8.42 -1.03 -5.89
N CYS A 200 -9.16 -0.28 -5.07
CA CYS A 200 -10.61 -0.12 -5.19
C CYS A 200 -11.06 0.52 -6.51
N TYR A 201 -10.19 1.28 -7.17
CA TYR A 201 -10.49 1.95 -8.43
C TYR A 201 -9.82 1.28 -9.63
N ASP A 202 -8.94 0.29 -9.41
CA ASP A 202 -8.19 -0.40 -10.47
C ASP A 202 -9.11 -1.33 -11.27
N GLN A 203 -9.59 -0.82 -12.41
CA GLN A 203 -10.49 -1.53 -13.30
C GLN A 203 -9.77 -2.53 -14.21
N ILE A 204 -8.43 -2.51 -14.24
CA ILE A 204 -7.63 -3.52 -14.93
C ILE A 204 -7.62 -4.79 -14.09
N ARG A 205 -7.26 -4.66 -12.80
CA ARG A 205 -7.14 -5.76 -11.86
C ARG A 205 -8.50 -6.27 -11.38
N TYR A 206 -9.41 -5.36 -11.03
CA TYR A 206 -10.73 -5.68 -10.47
C TYR A 206 -11.85 -5.14 -11.35
N LYS A 207 -12.46 -6.00 -12.17
CA LYS A 207 -13.63 -5.62 -12.99
C LYS A 207 -14.83 -5.22 -12.15
N VAL A 208 -14.94 -5.82 -10.98
CA VAL A 208 -15.86 -5.43 -9.91
C VAL A 208 -14.99 -5.15 -8.70
N PRO A 209 -15.05 -3.94 -8.09
CA PRO A 209 -14.29 -3.64 -6.89
C PRO A 209 -14.59 -4.66 -5.77
N PRO A 210 -13.59 -5.04 -4.96
CA PRO A 210 -13.82 -5.84 -3.75
C PRO A 210 -14.92 -5.25 -2.85
N PHE A 211 -15.65 -6.10 -2.12
CA PHE A 211 -16.88 -5.72 -1.41
C PHE A 211 -16.67 -4.70 -0.28
N GLU A 212 -15.46 -4.61 0.25
CA GLU A 212 -15.06 -3.64 1.26
C GLU A 212 -14.83 -2.23 0.68
N CYS A 213 -14.73 -2.09 -0.64
CA CYS A 213 -14.44 -0.82 -1.29
C CYS A 213 -15.65 0.13 -1.24
N VAL A 214 -15.41 1.34 -0.72
CA VAL A 214 -16.36 2.45 -0.76
C VAL A 214 -15.91 3.46 -1.81
N ILE A 215 -16.59 3.46 -2.97
CA ILE A 215 -16.21 4.28 -4.11
C ILE A 215 -16.64 5.73 -3.91
N ASN A 216 -15.66 6.64 -3.88
CA ASN A 216 -15.92 8.09 -3.94
C ASN A 216 -15.80 8.58 -5.39
N PRO A 217 -16.88 9.12 -6.00
CA PRO A 217 -16.86 9.56 -7.40
C PRO A 217 -15.81 10.64 -7.72
N LEU A 218 -15.54 11.56 -6.78
CA LEU A 218 -14.55 12.61 -6.97
C LEU A 218 -13.12 12.07 -6.92
N GLU A 219 -12.88 11.08 -6.05
CA GLU A 219 -11.60 10.38 -5.97
C GLU A 219 -11.36 9.54 -7.22
N ALA A 220 -12.39 8.84 -7.69
CA ALA A 220 -12.35 8.07 -8.94
C ALA A 220 -11.97 8.94 -10.13
N GLU A 221 -12.62 10.09 -10.30
CA GLU A 221 -12.33 10.99 -11.42
C GLU A 221 -10.91 11.57 -11.33
N ARG A 222 -10.46 11.95 -10.13
CA ARG A 222 -9.09 12.44 -9.92
C ARG A 222 -8.04 11.38 -10.28
N LEU A 223 -8.21 10.14 -9.79
CA LEU A 223 -7.31 9.03 -10.12
C LEU A 223 -7.33 8.74 -11.62
N LYS A 224 -8.50 8.74 -12.25
CA LYS A 224 -8.64 8.56 -13.70
C LYS A 224 -7.96 9.64 -14.53
N VAL A 225 -7.96 10.90 -14.09
CA VAL A 225 -7.18 11.95 -14.77
C VAL A 225 -5.67 11.69 -14.61
N HIS A 226 -5.24 11.20 -13.45
CA HIS A 226 -3.84 10.87 -13.18
C HIS A 226 -3.33 9.66 -13.98
N ASP A 227 -4.12 8.58 -14.02
CA ASP A 227 -3.82 7.36 -14.78
C ASP A 227 -5.11 6.82 -15.45
N PRO A 228 -5.41 7.28 -16.67
CA PRO A 228 -6.60 6.85 -17.40
C PRO A 228 -6.58 5.37 -17.79
N VAL A 229 -5.41 4.74 -17.83
CA VAL A 229 -5.27 3.35 -18.26
C VAL A 229 -5.75 2.43 -17.13
N THR A 230 -5.22 2.64 -15.93
CA THR A 230 -5.53 1.82 -14.75
C THR A 230 -6.95 2.08 -14.24
N PHE A 231 -7.39 3.34 -14.21
CA PHE A 231 -8.66 3.72 -13.57
C PHE A 231 -9.79 4.06 -14.54
N GLY A 232 -9.49 4.30 -15.83
CA GLY A 232 -10.46 4.84 -16.78
C GLY A 232 -11.26 3.82 -17.59
N GLY A 233 -10.99 2.52 -17.40
CA GLY A 233 -11.58 1.44 -18.18
C GLY A 233 -11.05 1.49 -19.62
N GLY A 234 -10.08 0.62 -19.93
CA GLY A 234 -9.34 0.66 -21.19
C GLY A 234 -10.22 0.89 -22.43
N ARG A 235 -10.14 2.10 -23.02
CA ARG A 235 -10.53 2.28 -24.41
C ARG A 235 -9.53 1.50 -25.24
N ARG A 236 -9.97 0.36 -25.80
CA ARG A 236 -9.27 -0.25 -26.93
C ARG A 236 -9.18 0.84 -28.01
N HIS A 237 -7.99 1.36 -28.25
CA HIS A 237 -7.73 2.10 -29.48
C HIS A 237 -7.98 1.12 -30.62
N HIS A 238 -9.17 1.17 -31.23
CA HIS A 238 -9.37 0.62 -32.55
C HIS A 238 -8.46 1.42 -33.48
N GLY A 239 -7.27 0.88 -33.74
CA GLY A 239 -6.40 1.37 -34.80
C GLY A 239 -7.22 1.44 -36.07
N LYS A 240 -7.33 2.63 -36.66
CA LYS A 240 -7.92 2.81 -37.99
C LYS A 240 -7.12 1.93 -38.94
N ARG A 241 -7.68 0.77 -39.32
CA ARG A 241 -7.21 -0.01 -40.46
C ARG A 241 -7.39 0.87 -41.70
N HIS A 242 -6.31 1.53 -42.13
CA HIS A 242 -6.25 2.08 -43.47
C HIS A 242 -6.24 0.90 -44.46
N HIS A 243 -7.41 0.61 -45.04
CA HIS A 243 -7.50 -0.23 -46.21
C HIS A 243 -6.79 0.48 -47.37
N ARG A 244 -5.53 0.10 -47.63
CA ARG A 244 -4.86 0.40 -48.90
C ARG A 244 -5.49 -0.49 -49.98
N SER A 245 -6.35 0.09 -50.81
CA SER A 245 -6.80 -0.56 -52.05
C SER A 245 -5.59 -0.71 -52.99
N ARG A 246 -5.22 -1.96 -53.31
CA ARG A 246 -4.24 -2.25 -54.37
C ARG A 246 -4.88 -1.91 -55.71
N SER A 247 -4.39 -0.87 -56.37
CA SER A 247 -4.61 -0.66 -57.80
C SER A 247 -3.68 -1.60 -58.58
N SER A 248 -4.27 -2.53 -59.34
CA SER A 248 -3.58 -3.38 -60.30
C SER A 248 -3.09 -2.54 -61.49
N GLY A 249 -1.79 -2.28 -61.55
CA GLY A 249 -1.12 -1.69 -62.71
C GLY A 249 -0.25 -2.74 -63.39
N THR A 250 -0.74 -3.24 -64.52
CA THR A 250 -0.03 -4.06 -65.51
C THR A 250 1.24 -3.35 -65.97
N LYS A 251 2.40 -4.02 -65.95
CA LYS A 251 3.56 -3.61 -66.73
C LYS A 251 3.96 -4.74 -67.66
N ALA A 252 3.91 -4.41 -68.95
CA ALA A 252 4.44 -5.16 -70.06
C ALA A 252 5.97 -5.27 -69.95
N ASN A 253 6.49 -6.44 -70.32
CA ASN A 253 7.89 -6.64 -70.66
C ASN A 253 8.02 -6.45 -72.18
N ASP A 254 8.91 -5.57 -72.61
CA ASP A 254 9.49 -5.59 -73.95
C ASP A 254 10.99 -5.27 -73.84
N VAL A 255 11.77 -6.23 -74.37
CA VAL A 255 13.17 -6.26 -74.83
C VAL A 255 14.29 -5.94 -73.84
#